data_AF-A0A051UGQ6-F1
#
_entry.id   AF-A0A051UGQ6-F1
#
_cell.length_a   1.000
_cell.length_b   1.000
_cell.length_c   1.000
_cell.angle_alpha   90.00
_cell.angle_beta   90.00
_cell.angle_gamma   90.00
#
_symmetry.space_group_name_H-M   'P 1'
#
loop_
_entity.id
_entity.type
_entity.pdbx_description
1 polymer ?
#
loop_
_entity_poly.entity_id
_entity_poly.type
_entity_poly.pdbx_seq_one_letter_code
_entity_poly.pdbx_strand_id
1 'polypeptide(L)' 'MERLNRSDLLARHSNSPMLVINGADDQFIPQSDTLDFRGRHNTEVHLIEGTGHVAMGMAPEVVPKIVAWVRGRMAAPTR' A
#
# COMPACT_ATOMS: atom_id res chain seq x y z
N MET A 1 22.28 -3.20 -19.35
CA MET A 1 21.27 -2.74 -18.36
C MET A 1 20.10 -3.69 -18.46
N GLU A 2 19.73 -4.36 -17.38
CA GLU A 2 18.62 -5.33 -17.41
C GLU A 2 17.30 -4.59 -17.63
N ARG A 3 16.44 -5.11 -18.52
CA ARG A 3 15.15 -4.47 -18.81
C ARG A 3 14.19 -4.75 -17.66
N LEU A 4 13.86 -3.72 -16.89
CA LEU A 4 12.90 -3.81 -15.80
C LEU A 4 11.50 -4.09 -16.36
N ASN A 5 10.83 -5.08 -15.77
CA ASN A 5 9.43 -5.41 -16.05
C ASN A 5 8.63 -5.28 -14.75
N ARG A 6 7.50 -4.56 -14.82
CA ARG A 6 6.63 -4.29 -13.67
C ARG A 6 6.06 -5.55 -13.03
N SER A 7 5.51 -6.49 -13.80
CA SER A 7 4.93 -7.72 -13.25
C SER A 7 6.00 -8.54 -12.53
N ASP A 8 7.19 -8.62 -13.14
CA ASP A 8 8.30 -9.39 -12.57
C ASP A 8 8.84 -8.74 -11.29
N LEU A 9 8.85 -7.42 -11.21
CA LEU A 9 9.26 -6.67 -10.01
C LEU A 9 8.25 -6.84 -8.87
N LEU A 10 6.95 -6.80 -9.16
CA LEU A 10 5.90 -6.97 -8.15
C LEU A 10 5.82 -8.42 -7.65
N ALA A 11 6.08 -9.41 -8.51
CA ALA A 11 6.03 -10.83 -8.14
C ALA A 11 7.17 -11.29 -7.21
N ARG A 12 8.23 -10.49 -7.00
CA ARG A 12 9.38 -10.91 -6.19
C ARG A 12 9.00 -11.11 -4.71
N HIS A 13 9.41 -12.24 -4.16
CA HIS A 13 9.25 -12.56 -2.74
C HIS A 13 10.25 -11.83 -1.82
N SER A 14 11.35 -11.32 -2.38
CA SER A 14 12.40 -10.61 -1.65
C SER A 14 12.10 -9.14 -1.40
N ASN A 15 10.93 -8.64 -1.82
CA ASN A 15 10.55 -7.26 -1.57
C ASN A 15 10.13 -7.06 -0.10
N SER A 16 10.39 -5.87 0.44
CA SER A 16 9.90 -5.47 1.77
C SER A 16 8.37 -5.56 1.85
N PRO A 17 7.78 -5.90 3.02
CA PRO A 17 6.34 -5.78 3.26
C PRO A 17 5.85 -4.36 2.96
N MET A 18 4.60 -4.24 2.52
CA MET A 18 4.04 -2.95 2.09
C MET A 18 2.60 -2.78 2.57
N LEU A 19 2.27 -1.56 2.96
CA LEU A 19 0.90 -1.11 3.19
C LEU A 19 0.61 -0.01 2.17
N VAL A 20 -0.42 -0.20 1.37
CA VAL A 20 -0.89 0.76 0.37
C VAL A 20 -2.25 1.27 0.82
N ILE A 21 -2.38 2.58 0.96
CA ILE A 21 -3.65 3.24 1.31
C ILE A 21 -3.84 4.43 0.38
N ASN A 22 -5.01 4.54 -0.23
CA ASN A 22 -5.44 5.75 -0.91
C ASN A 22 -6.95 5.94 -0.78
N GLY A 23 -7.46 7.12 -1.11
CA GLY A 23 -8.90 7.33 -1.23
C GLY A 23 -9.47 6.71 -2.49
N ALA A 24 -10.70 6.18 -2.41
CA ALA A 24 -11.43 5.66 -3.55
C ALA A 24 -11.79 6.76 -4.56
N ASP A 25 -11.96 8.00 -4.08
CA ASP A 25 -12.37 9.15 -4.87
C ASP A 25 -11.17 10.05 -5.24
N ASP A 26 -9.95 9.49 -5.28
CA ASP A 26 -8.75 10.25 -5.66
C ASP A 26 -8.79 10.63 -7.14
N GLN A 27 -8.88 11.93 -7.41
CA GLN A 27 -8.92 12.49 -8.77
C GLN A 27 -7.55 12.57 -9.45
N PHE A 28 -6.45 12.43 -8.70
CA PHE A 28 -5.09 12.54 -9.22
C PHE A 28 -4.46 11.18 -9.49
N ILE A 29 -4.76 10.19 -8.66
CA ILE A 29 -4.23 8.83 -8.78
C ILE A 29 -5.37 7.87 -9.09
N PRO A 30 -5.40 7.26 -10.31
CA PRO A 30 -6.40 6.26 -10.64
C PRO A 30 -6.42 5.12 -9.64
N GLN A 31 -7.61 4.60 -9.31
CA GLN A 31 -7.73 3.45 -8.40
C GLN A 31 -6.88 2.26 -8.88
N SER A 32 -6.78 2.03 -10.19
CA SER A 32 -5.97 0.96 -10.78
C SER A 32 -4.53 0.93 -10.26
N ASP A 33 -3.92 2.10 -10.06
CA ASP A 33 -2.52 2.21 -9.65
C ASP A 33 -2.34 1.80 -8.19
N THR A 34 -3.37 2.03 -7.36
CA THR A 34 -3.43 1.52 -5.99
C THR A 34 -3.70 0.00 -6.00
N LEU A 35 -4.59 -0.45 -6.88
CA LEU A 35 -5.02 -1.84 -6.97
C LEU A 35 -3.99 -2.77 -7.61
N ASP A 36 -3.04 -2.25 -8.38
CA ASP A 36 -1.93 -2.99 -8.97
C ASP A 36 -1.06 -3.72 -7.94
N PHE A 37 -1.09 -3.27 -6.68
CA PHE A 37 -0.39 -3.92 -5.58
C PHE A 37 -1.16 -5.10 -4.97
N ARG A 38 -2.43 -5.32 -5.37
CA ARG A 38 -3.19 -6.51 -4.95
C ARG A 38 -2.52 -7.77 -5.50
N GLY A 39 -2.35 -8.77 -4.65
CA GLY A 39 -1.66 -10.02 -5.00
C GLY A 39 -0.14 -9.93 -4.90
N ARG A 40 0.45 -8.74 -4.65
CA ARG A 40 1.86 -8.62 -4.31
C ARG A 40 2.13 -9.29 -2.96
N HIS A 41 3.17 -10.11 -2.88
CA HIS A 41 3.52 -10.82 -1.64
C HIS A 41 3.73 -9.85 -0.46
N ASN A 42 3.29 -10.23 0.75
CA ASN A 42 3.39 -9.44 1.98
C ASN A 42 2.85 -8.00 1.86
N THR A 43 1.75 -7.80 1.12
CA THR A 43 1.19 -6.47 0.86
C THR A 43 -0.28 -6.38 1.26
N GLU A 44 -0.62 -5.31 1.97
CA GLU A 44 -1.99 -4.92 2.33
C GLU A 44 -2.40 -3.71 1.49
N VAL A 45 -3.60 -3.73 0.90
CA VAL A 45 -4.09 -2.67 0.02
C VAL A 45 -5.47 -2.21 0.49
N HIS A 46 -5.61 -0.90 0.72
CA HIS A 46 -6.86 -0.29 1.17
C HIS A 46 -7.23 0.90 0.27
N LEU A 47 -8.40 0.81 -0.36
CA LEU A 47 -9.09 1.98 -0.89
C LEU A 47 -10.11 2.43 0.15
N ILE A 48 -10.02 3.70 0.56
CA ILE A 48 -10.88 4.29 1.59
C ILE A 48 -12.02 5.02 0.89
N GLU A 49 -13.24 4.53 1.08
CA GLU A 49 -14.47 5.15 0.56
C GLU A 49 -14.72 6.53 1.18
N GLY A 50 -15.33 7.43 0.41
CA GLY A 50 -15.75 8.75 0.91
C GLY A 50 -14.59 9.74 1.11
N THR A 51 -13.43 9.46 0.52
CA THR A 51 -12.27 10.35 0.57
C THR A 51 -11.43 10.24 -0.69
N GLY A 52 -10.75 11.34 -1.03
CA GLY A 52 -9.93 11.46 -2.23
C GLY A 52 -8.44 11.33 -1.93
N HIS A 53 -7.65 12.24 -2.51
CA HIS A 53 -6.20 12.16 -2.50
C HIS A 53 -5.60 11.84 -1.13
N VAL A 54 -4.76 10.81 -1.10
CA VAL A 54 -4.06 10.25 0.08
C VAL A 54 -4.97 9.85 1.26
N ALA A 55 -6.28 9.74 1.02
CA ALA A 55 -7.30 9.54 2.05
C ALA A 55 -7.28 10.58 3.17
N MET A 56 -6.86 11.82 2.87
CA MET A 56 -6.65 12.86 3.90
C MET A 56 -7.92 13.23 4.66
N GLY A 57 -9.09 13.15 4.01
CA GLY A 57 -10.38 13.42 4.66
C GLY A 57 -10.72 12.45 5.79
N MET A 58 -10.04 11.29 5.84
CA MET A 58 -10.19 10.25 6.86
C MET A 58 -8.88 10.04 7.63
N ALA A 59 -8.06 11.09 7.77
CA ALA A 59 -6.79 11.01 8.50
C ALA A 59 -6.93 10.49 9.95
N PRO A 60 -7.97 10.86 10.73
CA PRO A 60 -8.17 10.31 12.08
C PRO A 60 -8.29 8.78 12.13
N GLU A 61 -8.78 8.15 11.08
CA GLU A 61 -8.93 6.71 10.94
C GLU A 61 -7.69 6.06 10.29
N VAL A 62 -7.13 6.72 9.26
CA VAL A 62 -6.03 6.19 8.45
C VAL A 62 -4.70 6.24 9.20
N VAL A 63 -4.38 7.34 9.88
CA VAL A 63 -3.09 7.51 10.56
C VAL A 63 -2.86 6.47 11.66
N PRO A 64 -3.81 6.20 12.57
CA PRO A 64 -3.64 5.13 13.55
C PRO A 64 -3.42 3.75 12.92
N LYS A 65 -4.07 3.46 11.79
CA LYS A 65 -3.89 2.20 11.05
C LYS A 65 -2.46 2.07 10.51
N ILE A 66 -1.90 3.14 9.94
CA ILE A 66 -0.50 3.18 9.48
C ILE A 66 0.46 2.93 10.66
N VAL A 67 0.27 3.65 11.77
CA VAL A 67 1.12 3.50 12.96
C VAL A 67 1.08 2.07 13.52
N ALA A 68 -0.12 1.49 13.64
CA ALA A 68 -0.30 0.13 14.11
C ALA A 68 0.40 -0.88 13.19
N TRP A 69 0.27 -0.71 11.88
CA TRP A 69 0.94 -1.56 10.90
C TRP A 69 2.46 -1.50 11.02
N VAL A 70 3.04 -0.29 11.04
CA VAL A 70 4.50 -0.12 11.19
C VAL A 70 5.01 -0.75 12.48
N ARG A 71 4.31 -0.52 13.61
CA ARG A 71 4.67 -1.16 14.89
C ARG A 71 4.67 -2.68 14.79
N GLY A 72 3.67 -3.26 14.14
CA GLY A 72 3.61 -4.71 13.90
C GLY A 72 4.79 -5.23 13.08
N ARG A 73 5.28 -4.46 12.09
CA ARG A 73 6.45 -4.83 11.29
C ARG A 73 7.77 -4.67 12.04
N MET A 74 7.87 -3.72 12.96
CA MET A 74 9.08 -3.49 13.77
C MET A 74 9.17 -4.40 15.00
N ALA A 75 8.04 -4.88 15.52
CA ALA A 75 8.00 -5.78 16.67
C ALA A 75 8.32 -7.25 16.32
N ALA A 76 8.21 -7.64 15.05
CA ALA A 76 8.67 -8.93 14.58
C ALA A 76 10.20 -8.95 14.55
N PRO A 77 10.88 -9.93 15.17
CA PRO A 77 12.32 -10.08 15.00
C PRO A 77 12.61 -10.31 13.51
N THR A 78 13.49 -9.51 12.94
CA THR A 78 14.10 -9.80 11.64
C THR A 78 14.71 -11.19 11.72
N ARG A 79 14.09 -12.17 11.06
CA ARG A 79 14.70 -13.49 10.87
C ARG A 79 15.70 -13.43 9.72
#